data_AF-A0A381A7Z1-F1
#
_entry.id   AF-A0A381A7Z1-F1
#
_cell.length_a   1.000
_cell.length_b   1.000
_cell.length_c   1.000
_cell.angle_alpha   90.00
_cell.angle_beta   90.00
_cell.angle_gamma   90.00
#
_symmetry.space_group_name_H-M   'P 1'
#
loop_
_entity.id
_entity.type
_entity.pdbx_description
1 polymer ?
#
loop_
_entity_poly.entity_id
_entity_poly.type
_entity_poly.pdbx_seq_one_letter_code
_entity_poly.pdbx_strand_id
1 'polypeptide(L)'
;MRTCARFPRRRWQLALAAGVVGVGLAGAAQAQAQSPARAPTSTLRLVSETPYAAQGAAVQAPAMSAEQLRDTAIDAYVYAYPMVLMEMTRRASTNVQTPIAGRAPMNQFGHRTAFPDPRATDVAWPSTDTLSSSLWYDVSREPLIVQVPAAGERYYLLSLLDMWTDAYASRGTRTTGGGAQTFAIVGPYWQGTLPPGVDMVRSPTGSGWMIARVQTGGPDDYQNVNQFQAALTVTPLAQWGKPFRMTGSAAVNPAWSAGQSPAEQVAAMDAASYFNLFADLLRSNPPHANDYPMLDRLRRLGLGDQPNAYARLNPTVQQALIEAQSLAGRRIADAAGRLGTPANCELSIGCIRPG
;
A
#
# COMPACT_ATOMS: atom_id res chain seq x y z
N MET A 1 -14.30 55.06 30.33
CA MET A 1 -14.33 54.87 31.80
C MET A 1 -14.34 53.37 32.10
N ARG A 2 -13.35 52.88 32.86
CA ARG A 2 -13.36 51.74 33.83
C ARG A 2 -13.91 50.36 33.36
N THR A 3 -13.32 49.18 33.59
CA THR A 3 -12.06 48.66 34.15
C THR A 3 -12.09 47.13 33.91
N CYS A 4 -10.90 46.53 33.81
CA CYS A 4 -10.54 45.10 33.84
C CYS A 4 -11.28 44.18 34.84
N ALA A 5 -11.41 42.88 34.51
CA ALA A 5 -11.15 41.68 35.34
C ALA A 5 -11.84 40.43 34.73
N ARG A 6 -11.39 39.17 34.81
CA ARG A 6 -10.11 38.47 35.08
C ARG A 6 -10.41 36.99 34.78
N PHE A 7 -9.52 36.28 34.09
CA PHE A 7 -9.54 34.81 34.00
C PHE A 7 -9.17 34.17 35.35
N PRO A 8 -9.67 32.95 35.66
CA PRO A 8 -8.98 32.04 36.55
C PRO A 8 -8.36 30.86 35.77
N ARG A 9 -7.02 30.77 35.87
CA ARG A 9 -6.22 29.56 35.66
C ARG A 9 -6.44 28.61 36.85
N ARG A 10 -6.68 27.32 36.62
CA ARG A 10 -6.52 26.28 37.65
C ARG A 10 -5.20 25.55 37.45
N ARG A 11 -4.28 25.76 38.40
CA ARG A 11 -3.05 25.00 38.61
C ARG A 11 -3.36 23.76 39.43
N TRP A 12 -2.76 22.63 39.10
CA TRP A 12 -2.56 21.52 40.04
C TRP A 12 -1.07 21.22 40.10
N GLN A 13 -0.48 21.38 41.29
CA GLN A 13 0.87 20.93 41.62
C GLN A 13 0.77 19.79 42.63
N LEU A 14 1.44 18.68 42.27
CA LEU A 14 2.33 17.81 43.06
C LEU A 14 1.91 17.25 44.43
N ALA A 15 2.00 15.93 44.54
CA ALA A 15 2.59 15.26 45.71
C ALA A 15 3.29 13.95 45.31
N LEU A 16 4.54 13.83 45.76
CA LEU A 16 5.45 12.67 45.70
C LEU A 16 5.20 11.75 46.90
N ALA A 17 5.43 10.44 46.76
CA ALA A 17 6.06 9.61 47.79
C ALA A 17 6.63 8.31 47.18
N ALA A 18 7.83 7.95 47.63
CA ALA A 18 8.68 6.87 47.14
C ALA A 18 8.54 5.58 47.97
N GLY A 19 9.02 4.46 47.43
CA GLY A 19 9.29 3.21 48.15
C GLY A 19 10.17 2.28 47.31
N VAL A 20 11.36 1.96 47.81
CA VAL A 20 12.49 1.29 47.14
C VAL A 20 12.63 -0.17 47.64
N VAL A 21 13.33 -0.98 46.83
CA VAL A 21 14.22 -2.12 47.17
C VAL A 21 13.72 -3.53 46.78
N GLY A 22 14.53 -4.19 45.96
CA GLY A 22 14.50 -5.64 45.72
C GLY A 22 15.53 -6.08 44.67
N VAL A 23 16.81 -5.99 45.00
CA VAL A 23 17.96 -6.44 44.19
C VAL A 23 18.20 -7.95 44.38
N GLY A 24 18.49 -8.63 43.27
CA GLY A 24 19.53 -9.66 43.21
C GLY A 24 19.10 -11.13 43.27
N LEU A 25 19.44 -11.90 42.24
CA LEU A 25 20.45 -12.97 42.33
C LEU A 25 20.80 -13.50 40.94
N ALA A 26 22.08 -13.37 40.60
CA ALA A 26 22.77 -14.08 39.54
C ALA A 26 23.85 -14.97 40.18
N GLY A 27 24.13 -16.12 39.56
CA GLY A 27 25.23 -17.05 39.91
C GLY A 27 24.81 -18.49 39.62
N ALA A 28 25.21 -19.05 38.47
CA ALA A 28 26.37 -19.97 38.30
C ALA A 28 26.06 -21.40 38.80
N ALA A 29 26.47 -22.52 38.20
CA ALA A 29 27.18 -22.92 36.99
C ALA A 29 27.24 -24.48 37.03
N GLN A 30 27.78 -25.09 35.98
CA GLN A 30 28.24 -26.49 35.86
C GLN A 30 27.15 -27.55 35.55
N ALA A 31 27.10 -28.13 34.36
CA ALA A 31 28.06 -28.98 33.63
C ALA A 31 27.67 -30.46 33.76
N GLN A 32 27.05 -30.99 32.72
CA GLN A 32 27.17 -32.40 32.36
C GLN A 32 27.46 -32.47 30.86
N ALA A 33 28.67 -32.93 30.57
CA ALA A 33 29.14 -33.25 29.24
C ALA A 33 28.96 -34.76 28.98
N GLN A 34 28.83 -35.09 27.69
CA GLN A 34 29.13 -36.38 27.03
C GLN A 34 28.03 -37.45 26.97
N SER A 35 27.41 -37.56 25.79
CA SER A 35 27.69 -38.66 24.86
C SER A 35 27.21 -38.32 23.43
N PRO A 36 27.91 -38.78 22.37
CA PRO A 36 27.63 -38.40 20.98
C PRO A 36 26.66 -39.40 20.31
N ALA A 37 25.61 -38.92 19.66
CA ALA A 37 24.77 -39.77 18.80
C ALA A 37 24.31 -39.00 17.56
N ARG A 38 24.95 -39.35 16.44
CA ARG A 38 24.53 -39.31 15.04
C ARG A 38 23.58 -38.19 14.58
N ALA A 39 24.11 -37.39 13.65
CA ALA A 39 23.32 -36.56 12.73
C ALA A 39 22.13 -37.36 12.14
N PRO A 40 20.93 -36.76 12.01
CA PRO A 40 19.83 -37.40 11.32
C PRO A 40 20.19 -37.52 9.83
N THR A 41 20.47 -38.74 9.39
CA THR A 41 20.57 -39.07 7.97
C THR A 41 19.20 -38.83 7.34
N SER A 42 19.10 -37.84 6.45
CA SER A 42 17.94 -37.67 5.58
C SER A 42 17.78 -38.90 4.69
N THR A 43 16.94 -39.84 5.12
CA THR A 43 16.42 -40.87 4.23
C THR A 43 15.33 -40.23 3.38
N LEU A 44 15.76 -39.68 2.23
CA LEU A 44 14.89 -39.50 1.07
C LEU A 44 14.25 -40.86 0.76
N ARG A 45 13.06 -41.11 1.33
CA ARG A 45 12.17 -42.15 0.83
C ARG A 45 11.74 -41.71 -0.56
N LEU A 46 12.17 -42.48 -1.57
CA LEU A 46 11.56 -42.45 -2.90
C LEU A 46 10.04 -42.49 -2.72
N VAL A 47 9.38 -41.43 -3.20
CA VAL A 47 7.94 -41.44 -3.42
C VAL A 47 7.71 -42.48 -4.51
N SER A 48 6.91 -43.51 -4.22
CA SER A 48 6.46 -44.45 -5.26
C SER A 48 5.72 -43.66 -6.33
N GLU A 49 6.34 -43.52 -7.51
CA GLU A 49 5.68 -43.09 -8.74
C GLU A 49 4.72 -44.20 -9.15
N THR A 50 3.55 -44.22 -8.53
CA THR A 50 2.41 -44.93 -9.11
C THR A 50 1.84 -43.98 -10.15
N PRO A 51 1.95 -44.27 -11.46
CA PRO A 51 1.40 -43.39 -12.48
C PRO A 51 -0.12 -43.30 -12.26
N TYR A 52 -0.58 -42.13 -11.82
CA TYR A 52 -1.99 -41.81 -11.83
C TYR A 52 -2.40 -41.73 -13.29
N ALA A 53 -3.12 -42.74 -13.76
CA ALA A 53 -3.75 -42.68 -15.08
C ALA A 53 -4.67 -41.45 -15.10
N ALA A 54 -4.25 -40.41 -15.81
CA ALA A 54 -5.06 -39.25 -16.11
C ALA A 54 -6.21 -39.71 -17.02
N GLN A 55 -7.27 -40.23 -16.42
CA GLN A 55 -8.57 -40.30 -17.07
C GLN A 55 -9.05 -38.87 -17.20
N GLY A 56 -8.78 -38.29 -18.37
CA GLY A 56 -9.25 -36.97 -18.80
C GLY A 56 -10.75 -36.95 -19.03
N ALA A 57 -11.54 -37.15 -17.98
CA ALA A 57 -12.85 -36.54 -17.90
C ALA A 57 -12.63 -35.17 -17.29
N ALA A 58 -12.81 -34.11 -18.09
CA ALA A 58 -12.97 -32.77 -17.54
C ALA A 58 -14.16 -32.85 -16.57
N VAL A 59 -13.89 -32.91 -15.26
CA VAL A 59 -14.93 -32.75 -14.25
C VAL A 59 -15.45 -31.33 -14.45
N GLN A 60 -16.56 -31.20 -15.17
CA GLN A 60 -17.27 -29.94 -15.26
C GLN A 60 -17.62 -29.54 -13.83
N ALA A 61 -17.01 -28.46 -13.35
CA ALA A 61 -17.39 -27.90 -12.07
C ALA A 61 -18.92 -27.70 -12.09
N PRO A 62 -19.64 -28.11 -11.03
CA PRO A 62 -21.09 -27.97 -11.00
C PRO A 62 -21.48 -26.52 -11.29
N ALA A 63 -22.49 -26.35 -12.15
CA ALA A 63 -23.02 -25.03 -12.48
C ALA A 63 -23.38 -24.30 -11.19
N MET A 64 -22.95 -23.05 -11.06
CA MET A 64 -23.24 -22.23 -9.88
C MET A 64 -24.74 -22.05 -9.76
N SER A 65 -25.29 -22.23 -8.55
CA SER A 65 -26.65 -21.76 -8.28
C SER A 65 -26.73 -20.23 -8.47
N ALA A 66 -27.94 -19.71 -8.70
CA ALA A 66 -28.14 -18.27 -8.87
C ALA A 66 -27.65 -17.46 -7.66
N GLU A 67 -27.86 -17.98 -6.44
CA GLU A 67 -27.36 -17.37 -5.20
C GLU A 67 -25.83 -17.34 -5.16
N GLN A 68 -25.18 -18.48 -5.42
CA GLN A 68 -23.72 -18.55 -5.47
C GLN A 68 -23.12 -17.63 -6.54
N LEU A 69 -23.76 -17.54 -7.72
CA LEU A 69 -23.33 -16.65 -8.78
C LEU A 69 -23.40 -15.18 -8.34
N ARG A 70 -24.52 -14.79 -7.72
CA ARG A 70 -24.71 -13.45 -7.18
C ARG A 70 -23.67 -13.10 -6.12
N ASP A 71 -23.44 -13.98 -5.14
CA ASP A 71 -22.46 -13.74 -4.08
C ASP A 71 -21.04 -13.65 -4.64
N THR A 72 -20.70 -14.54 -5.57
CA THR A 72 -19.38 -14.52 -6.21
C THR A 72 -19.17 -13.26 -7.06
N ALA A 73 -20.22 -12.76 -7.73
CA ALA A 73 -20.17 -11.50 -8.46
C ALA A 73 -19.95 -10.30 -7.52
N ILE A 74 -20.58 -10.29 -6.34
CA ILE A 74 -20.35 -9.25 -5.32
C ILE A 74 -18.91 -9.30 -4.81
N ASP A 75 -18.42 -10.50 -4.48
CA ASP A 75 -17.03 -10.68 -4.03
C ASP A 75 -16.02 -10.24 -5.09
N ALA A 76 -16.30 -10.50 -6.37
CA ALA A 76 -15.46 -10.06 -7.49
C ALA A 76 -15.34 -8.52 -7.55
N TYR A 77 -16.44 -7.79 -7.33
CA TYR A 77 -16.40 -6.34 -7.25
C TYR A 77 -15.54 -5.86 -6.07
N VAL A 78 -15.80 -6.40 -4.88
CA VAL A 78 -15.09 -5.99 -3.65
C VAL A 78 -13.60 -6.27 -3.78
N TYR A 79 -13.22 -7.42 -4.33
CA TYR A 79 -11.82 -7.80 -4.53
C TYR A 79 -11.10 -6.92 -5.58
N ALA A 80 -11.76 -6.59 -6.69
CA ALA A 80 -11.18 -5.75 -7.73
C ALA A 80 -11.08 -4.25 -7.34
N TYR A 81 -11.87 -3.83 -6.34
CA TYR A 81 -11.99 -2.42 -5.93
C TYR A 81 -10.67 -1.73 -5.59
N PRO A 82 -9.78 -2.27 -4.72
CA PRO A 82 -8.52 -1.61 -4.40
C PRO A 82 -7.66 -1.35 -5.65
N MET A 83 -7.59 -2.31 -6.59
CA MET A 83 -6.80 -2.16 -7.82
C MET A 83 -7.38 -1.08 -8.75
N VAL A 84 -8.70 -1.07 -8.94
CA VAL A 84 -9.37 -0.06 -9.78
C VAL A 84 -9.28 1.33 -9.15
N LEU A 85 -9.48 1.44 -7.83
CA LEU A 85 -9.34 2.70 -7.10
C LEU A 85 -7.90 3.23 -7.15
N MET A 86 -6.90 2.36 -7.00
CA MET A 86 -5.49 2.73 -7.11
C MET A 86 -5.15 3.29 -8.49
N GLU A 87 -5.65 2.68 -9.56
CA GLU A 87 -5.44 3.19 -10.91
C GLU A 87 -6.10 4.56 -11.13
N MET A 88 -7.33 4.76 -10.65
CA MET A 88 -7.99 6.07 -10.76
C MET A 88 -7.26 7.13 -9.92
N THR A 89 -6.74 6.75 -8.76
CA THR A 89 -5.93 7.62 -7.91
C THR A 89 -4.59 7.96 -8.57
N ARG A 90 -3.93 6.98 -9.21
CA ARG A 90 -2.71 7.19 -9.98
C ARG A 90 -2.95 8.17 -11.12
N ARG A 91 -3.97 7.93 -11.95
CA ARG A 91 -4.37 8.84 -13.04
C ARG A 91 -4.55 10.26 -12.53
N ALA A 92 -5.37 10.45 -11.50
CA ALA A 92 -5.59 11.77 -10.91
C ALA A 92 -4.29 12.39 -10.38
N SER A 93 -3.42 11.62 -9.73
CA SER A 93 -2.19 12.11 -9.12
C SER A 93 -1.08 12.43 -10.13
N THR A 94 -1.05 11.73 -11.26
CA THR A 94 0.04 11.83 -12.24
C THR A 94 -0.31 12.60 -13.51
N ASN A 95 -1.56 13.00 -13.68
CA ASN A 95 -2.02 13.79 -14.83
C ASN A 95 -1.61 15.27 -14.71
N VAL A 96 -0.31 15.53 -14.61
CA VAL A 96 0.31 16.86 -14.54
C VAL A 96 1.58 16.86 -15.41
N GLN A 97 1.92 18.00 -16.02
CA GLN A 97 3.12 18.10 -16.85
C GLN A 97 4.41 18.11 -16.02
N THR A 98 4.36 18.79 -14.88
CA THR A 98 5.49 18.96 -13.95
C THR A 98 5.03 18.73 -12.51
N PRO A 99 5.96 18.42 -11.59
CA PRO A 99 5.64 18.30 -10.17
C PRO A 99 4.98 19.57 -9.60
N ILE A 100 3.86 19.40 -8.90
CA ILE A 100 3.10 20.50 -8.28
C ILE A 100 2.27 19.99 -7.11
N ALA A 101 2.37 20.65 -5.95
CA ALA A 101 1.51 20.42 -4.78
C ALA A 101 1.31 18.94 -4.38
N GLY A 102 2.40 18.16 -4.34
CA GLY A 102 2.36 16.73 -4.02
C GLY A 102 1.99 15.80 -5.17
N ARG A 103 1.65 16.33 -6.35
CA ARG A 103 1.42 15.59 -7.60
C ARG A 103 2.65 15.68 -8.49
N ALA A 104 2.87 14.67 -9.32
CA ALA A 104 3.96 14.64 -10.27
C ALA A 104 3.69 13.60 -11.36
N PRO A 105 4.31 13.73 -12.54
CA PRO A 105 4.42 12.63 -13.50
C PRO A 105 4.82 11.29 -12.88
N MET A 106 4.51 10.18 -13.55
CA MET A 106 5.07 8.88 -13.21
C MET A 106 6.60 8.96 -13.08
N ASN A 107 7.15 8.22 -12.10
CA ASN A 107 8.58 8.15 -11.81
C ASN A 107 9.22 9.49 -11.44
N GLN A 108 8.44 10.40 -10.83
CA GLN A 108 8.90 11.67 -10.28
C GLN A 108 8.29 11.92 -8.90
N PHE A 109 9.04 12.62 -8.04
CA PHE A 109 8.49 13.08 -6.76
C PHE A 109 7.64 14.33 -6.94
N GLY A 110 6.44 14.30 -6.34
CA GLY A 110 5.64 15.48 -6.06
C GLY A 110 5.73 15.83 -4.58
N HIS A 111 6.10 17.05 -4.25
CA HIS A 111 6.28 17.48 -2.86
C HIS A 111 5.14 18.37 -2.38
N ARG A 112 4.62 18.11 -1.18
CA ARG A 112 3.87 19.10 -0.41
C ARG A 112 4.84 19.80 0.52
N THR A 113 5.01 21.10 0.29
CA THR A 113 6.04 21.93 0.91
C THR A 113 5.54 22.77 2.09
N ALA A 114 4.24 22.66 2.40
CA ALA A 114 3.56 23.30 3.50
C ALA A 114 2.27 22.53 3.84
N PHE A 115 1.74 22.73 5.05
CA PHE A 115 0.39 22.27 5.36
C PHE A 115 -0.65 23.02 4.52
N PRO A 116 -1.80 22.39 4.21
CA PRO A 116 -2.90 23.12 3.57
C PRO A 116 -3.36 24.29 4.45
N ASP A 117 -3.99 25.29 3.84
CA ASP A 117 -4.66 26.36 4.60
C ASP A 117 -5.63 25.70 5.60
N PRO A 118 -5.58 26.04 6.90
CA PRO A 118 -6.52 25.51 7.90
C PRO A 118 -8.00 25.74 7.56
N ARG A 119 -8.31 26.67 6.66
CA ARG A 119 -9.67 26.93 6.16
C ARG A 119 -10.05 26.09 4.94
N ALA A 120 -9.10 25.33 4.38
CA ALA A 120 -9.36 24.44 3.25
C ALA A 120 -10.25 23.28 3.71
N THR A 121 -11.45 23.18 3.13
CA THR A 121 -12.44 22.15 3.47
C THR A 121 -12.33 20.90 2.59
N ASP A 122 -11.47 20.94 1.57
CA ASP A 122 -11.26 19.89 0.58
C ASP A 122 -10.15 18.89 0.97
N VAL A 123 -9.43 19.14 2.08
CA VAL A 123 -8.40 18.23 2.59
C VAL A 123 -8.91 17.51 3.83
N ALA A 124 -9.32 16.26 3.66
CA ALA A 124 -9.67 15.38 4.77
C ALA A 124 -8.42 15.08 5.63
N TRP A 125 -8.46 15.47 6.91
CA TRP A 125 -7.51 15.09 7.97
C TRP A 125 -6.01 15.26 7.61
N PRO A 126 -5.56 16.48 7.29
CA PRO A 126 -4.14 16.71 7.05
C PRO A 126 -3.32 16.37 8.29
N SER A 127 -2.19 15.67 8.09
CA SER A 127 -1.21 15.48 9.16
C SER A 127 -0.72 16.85 9.66
N THR A 128 -0.67 17.03 10.97
CA THR A 128 -0.11 18.23 11.61
C THR A 128 1.38 18.12 11.90
N ASP A 129 1.97 16.95 11.66
CA ASP A 129 3.31 16.61 12.14
C ASP A 129 4.27 16.31 11.00
N THR A 130 3.77 16.07 9.78
CA THR A 130 4.61 15.64 8.65
C THR A 130 4.22 16.31 7.34
N LEU A 131 5.23 16.73 6.57
CA LEU A 131 5.06 17.07 5.16
C LEU A 131 5.30 15.84 4.29
N SER A 132 4.51 15.70 3.22
CA SER A 132 4.51 14.50 2.38
C SER A 132 5.15 14.73 1.00
N SER A 133 5.97 13.79 0.54
CA SER A 133 6.30 13.62 -0.88
C SER A 133 5.64 12.36 -1.42
N SER A 134 5.19 12.41 -2.66
CA SER A 134 4.51 11.31 -3.35
C SER A 134 5.34 10.90 -4.57
N LEU A 135 5.54 9.60 -4.77
CA LEU A 135 6.12 9.02 -5.96
C LEU A 135 5.25 7.87 -6.43
N TRP A 136 4.54 8.08 -7.53
CA TRP A 136 3.96 6.97 -8.29
C TRP A 136 5.04 6.39 -9.19
N TYR A 137 5.31 5.10 -9.06
CA TYR A 137 6.40 4.44 -9.77
C TYR A 137 5.90 3.35 -10.71
N ASP A 138 6.66 3.12 -11.78
CA ASP A 138 6.54 2.03 -12.75
C ASP A 138 7.92 1.38 -12.90
N VAL A 139 8.01 0.13 -12.46
CA VAL A 139 9.18 -0.76 -12.51
C VAL A 139 8.89 -2.01 -13.35
N SER A 140 7.85 -1.97 -14.19
CA SER A 140 7.47 -3.07 -15.07
C SER A 140 8.51 -3.34 -16.17
N ARG A 141 9.29 -2.32 -16.54
CA ARG A 141 10.34 -2.41 -17.59
C ARG A 141 11.75 -2.48 -17.02
N GLU A 142 12.07 -1.60 -16.08
CA GLU A 142 13.38 -1.56 -15.42
C GLU A 142 13.26 -1.06 -13.98
N PRO A 143 14.25 -1.37 -13.10
CA PRO A 143 14.27 -0.85 -11.74
C PRO A 143 14.42 0.67 -11.67
N LEU A 144 13.92 1.24 -10.58
CA LEU A 144 14.14 2.64 -10.21
C LEU A 144 15.01 2.71 -8.96
N ILE A 145 16.15 3.37 -9.07
CA ILE A 145 17.03 3.66 -7.94
C ILE A 145 16.53 4.91 -7.24
N VAL A 146 16.19 4.78 -5.97
CA VAL A 146 15.78 5.85 -5.06
C VAL A 146 16.98 6.23 -4.21
N GLN A 147 17.26 7.53 -4.13
CA GLN A 147 18.24 8.07 -3.18
C GLN A 147 17.54 8.98 -2.17
N VAL A 148 17.91 8.79 -0.92
CA VAL A 148 17.38 9.52 0.23
C VAL A 148 18.56 10.20 0.92
N PRO A 149 18.53 11.53 1.11
CA PRO A 149 19.59 12.21 1.84
C PRO A 149 19.57 11.80 3.32
N ALA A 150 20.67 12.06 4.03
CA ALA A 150 20.66 11.85 5.47
C ALA A 150 19.62 12.76 6.14
N ALA A 151 18.81 12.18 7.02
CA ALA A 151 17.80 12.90 7.81
C ALA A 151 18.35 13.41 9.15
N GLY A 152 19.53 12.94 9.58
CA GLY A 152 20.04 13.19 10.92
C GLY A 152 19.07 12.67 11.98
N GLU A 153 18.76 13.49 12.98
CA GLU A 153 17.80 13.17 14.05
C GLU A 153 16.32 13.32 13.62
N ARG A 154 16.06 13.84 12.41
CA ARG A 154 14.68 14.07 11.94
C ARG A 154 13.98 12.75 11.66
N TYR A 155 12.75 12.61 12.15
CA TYR A 155 11.92 11.48 11.78
C TYR A 155 11.48 11.56 10.31
N TYR A 156 11.66 10.47 9.58
CA TYR A 156 11.02 10.26 8.29
C TYR A 156 10.62 8.80 8.08
N LEU A 157 9.67 8.60 7.18
CA LEU A 157 9.14 7.32 6.77
C LEU A 157 8.87 7.31 5.27
N LEU A 158 9.32 6.27 4.59
CA LEU A 158 8.94 5.90 3.23
C LEU A 158 8.04 4.67 3.32
N SER A 159 6.75 4.84 3.06
CA SER A 159 5.80 3.73 2.91
C SER A 159 5.71 3.38 1.43
N LEU A 160 5.99 2.13 1.08
CA LEU A 160 5.88 1.63 -0.29
C LEU A 160 4.65 0.73 -0.37
N LEU A 161 3.70 1.15 -1.18
CA LEU A 161 2.45 0.45 -1.46
C LEU A 161 2.51 -0.14 -2.86
N ASP A 162 2.02 -1.36 -3.00
CA ASP A 162 1.78 -1.96 -4.31
C ASP A 162 0.41 -1.52 -4.88
N MET A 163 0.07 -1.97 -6.10
CA MET A 163 -1.21 -1.61 -6.72
C MET A 163 -2.44 -2.25 -6.05
N TRP A 164 -2.26 -3.18 -5.12
CA TRP A 164 -3.32 -3.76 -4.30
C TRP A 164 -3.55 -3.01 -2.98
N THR A 165 -2.87 -1.87 -2.80
CA THR A 165 -2.87 -1.01 -1.60
C THR A 165 -2.06 -1.54 -0.41
N ASP A 166 -1.38 -2.67 -0.58
CA ASP A 166 -0.63 -3.30 0.51
C ASP A 166 0.74 -2.66 0.70
N ALA A 167 1.06 -2.35 1.96
CA ALA A 167 2.37 -1.84 2.34
C ALA A 167 3.39 -2.98 2.40
N TYR A 168 4.09 -3.20 1.29
CA TYR A 168 5.07 -4.29 1.18
C TYR A 168 6.46 -3.91 1.71
N ALA A 169 6.76 -2.62 1.87
CA ALA A 169 8.00 -2.15 2.49
C ALA A 169 7.83 -0.81 3.24
N SER A 170 8.65 -0.65 4.29
CA SER A 170 8.71 0.56 5.12
C SER A 170 10.16 0.88 5.45
N ARG A 171 10.68 2.00 4.95
CA ARG A 171 12.04 2.49 5.23
C ARG A 171 12.02 3.81 5.98
N GLY A 172 13.04 4.13 6.77
CA GLY A 172 13.12 5.40 7.48
C GLY A 172 13.78 5.28 8.84
N THR A 173 13.70 6.34 9.64
CA THR A 173 14.43 6.48 10.91
C THR A 173 14.27 5.26 11.83
N ARG A 174 13.08 4.65 11.87
CA ARG A 174 12.77 3.49 12.72
C ARG A 174 13.33 2.15 12.20
N THR A 175 13.42 1.96 10.88
CA THR A 175 13.72 0.63 10.29
C THR A 175 15.09 0.56 9.64
N THR A 176 15.62 1.69 9.16
CA THR A 176 16.89 1.77 8.43
C THR A 176 17.77 2.93 8.89
N GLY A 177 17.36 3.65 9.95
CA GLY A 177 18.11 4.76 10.55
C GLY A 177 18.01 6.08 9.79
N GLY A 178 18.67 7.12 10.34
CA GLY A 178 18.68 8.49 9.81
C GLY A 178 19.75 8.79 8.75
N GLY A 179 20.60 7.82 8.42
CA GLY A 179 21.65 7.98 7.41
C GLY A 179 21.11 8.09 5.98
N ALA A 180 21.97 8.53 5.05
CA ALA A 180 21.64 8.51 3.62
C ALA A 180 21.42 7.07 3.14
N GLN A 181 20.46 6.88 2.23
CA GLN A 181 20.10 5.56 1.70
C GLN A 181 20.08 5.58 0.17
N THR A 182 20.50 4.47 -0.41
CA THR A 182 20.33 4.18 -1.83
C THR A 182 19.73 2.79 -1.96
N PHE A 183 18.59 2.67 -2.61
CA PHE A 183 17.92 1.39 -2.84
C PHE A 183 17.23 1.37 -4.20
N ALA A 184 17.02 0.20 -4.78
CA ALA A 184 16.29 0.02 -6.02
C ALA A 184 14.92 -0.60 -5.75
N ILE A 185 13.87 0.03 -6.26
CA ILE A 185 12.57 -0.62 -6.44
C ILE A 185 12.68 -1.48 -7.70
N VAL A 186 12.51 -2.79 -7.57
CA VAL A 186 12.54 -3.73 -8.69
C VAL A 186 11.16 -4.35 -8.91
N GLY A 187 10.80 -4.63 -10.17
CA GLY A 187 9.55 -5.32 -10.49
C GLY A 187 9.51 -6.77 -9.96
N PRO A 188 8.32 -7.39 -9.87
CA PRO A 188 8.14 -8.69 -9.22
C PRO A 188 9.01 -9.78 -9.84
N TYR A 189 9.13 -9.78 -11.17
CA TYR A 189 9.87 -10.77 -11.94
C TYR A 189 11.24 -10.29 -12.41
N TRP A 190 11.72 -9.15 -11.92
CA TRP A 190 13.00 -8.60 -12.34
C TRP A 190 14.15 -9.54 -11.97
N GLN A 191 15.00 -9.80 -12.96
CA GLN A 191 16.24 -10.57 -12.86
C GLN A 191 17.37 -9.69 -13.37
N GLY A 192 18.46 -9.61 -12.60
CA GLY A 192 19.62 -8.82 -12.95
C GLY A 192 20.50 -8.55 -11.74
N THR A 193 21.51 -7.73 -11.95
CA THR A 193 22.46 -7.32 -10.91
C THR A 193 22.32 -5.83 -10.65
N LEU A 194 22.17 -5.45 -9.38
CA LEU A 194 22.16 -4.05 -8.98
C LEU A 194 23.60 -3.51 -8.82
N PRO A 195 23.81 -2.19 -8.93
CA PRO A 195 25.10 -1.58 -8.63
C PRO A 195 25.53 -1.85 -7.17
N PRO A 196 26.85 -1.88 -6.88
CA PRO A 196 27.33 -2.03 -5.51
C PRO A 196 26.75 -0.98 -4.56
N GLY A 197 26.36 -1.40 -3.35
CA GLY A 197 25.80 -0.50 -2.33
C GLY A 197 24.34 -0.07 -2.55
N VAL A 198 23.64 -0.66 -3.52
CA VAL A 198 22.21 -0.42 -3.76
C VAL A 198 21.39 -1.58 -3.18
N ASP A 199 20.60 -1.30 -2.14
CA ASP A 199 19.71 -2.31 -1.55
C ASP A 199 18.56 -2.65 -2.50
N MET A 200 18.21 -3.93 -2.63
CA MET A 200 17.04 -4.34 -3.43
C MET A 200 15.75 -4.28 -2.61
N VAL A 201 14.71 -3.65 -3.16
CA VAL A 201 13.34 -3.67 -2.65
C VAL A 201 12.41 -4.17 -3.75
N ARG A 202 11.94 -5.42 -3.62
CA ARG A 202 11.11 -6.07 -4.65
C ARG A 202 9.64 -5.71 -4.46
N SER A 203 9.09 -5.00 -5.44
CA SER A 203 7.67 -4.68 -5.52
C SER A 203 6.88 -5.94 -5.93
N PRO A 204 5.79 -6.30 -5.23
CA PRO A 204 4.88 -7.36 -5.66
C PRO A 204 4.22 -7.08 -7.01
N THR A 205 4.10 -5.81 -7.38
CA THR A 205 3.46 -5.35 -8.62
C THR A 205 4.40 -4.51 -9.49
N GLY A 206 4.11 -4.39 -10.78
CA GLY A 206 4.92 -3.65 -11.75
C GLY A 206 4.85 -2.13 -11.55
N SER A 207 3.76 -1.62 -11.00
CA SER A 207 3.65 -0.22 -10.57
C SER A 207 3.30 -0.15 -9.08
N GLY A 208 3.38 1.04 -8.49
CA GLY A 208 2.93 1.26 -7.12
C GLY A 208 3.11 2.69 -6.66
N TRP A 209 2.99 2.90 -5.36
CA TRP A 209 2.99 4.22 -4.76
C TRP A 209 3.90 4.28 -3.54
N MET A 210 4.91 5.15 -3.59
CA MET A 210 5.74 5.46 -2.43
C MET A 210 5.34 6.81 -1.85
N ILE A 211 5.09 6.83 -0.54
CA ILE A 211 4.75 8.03 0.21
C ILE A 211 5.86 8.29 1.22
N ALA A 212 6.60 9.39 1.02
CA ALA A 212 7.54 9.90 2.02
C ALA A 212 6.81 10.84 2.97
N ARG A 213 6.95 10.62 4.27
CA ARG A 213 6.50 11.53 5.33
C ARG A 213 7.70 11.98 6.12
N VAL A 214 7.89 13.29 6.25
CA VAL A 214 9.03 13.90 6.92
C VAL A 214 8.49 14.78 8.03
N GLN A 215 8.93 14.53 9.26
CA GLN A 215 8.51 15.32 10.42
C GLN A 215 8.84 16.79 10.21
N THR A 216 7.95 17.67 10.66
CA THR A 216 8.16 19.12 10.70
C THR A 216 7.79 19.67 12.07
N GLY A 217 8.51 20.70 12.52
CA GLY A 217 8.13 21.52 13.68
C GLY A 217 7.05 22.58 13.37
N GLY A 218 6.54 22.64 12.14
CA GLY A 218 5.61 23.66 11.66
C GLY A 218 6.26 24.66 10.69
N PRO A 219 5.61 25.81 10.43
CA PRO A 219 6.00 26.73 9.36
C PRO A 219 7.47 27.18 9.37
N ASP A 220 8.04 27.43 10.54
CA ASP A 220 9.44 27.88 10.69
C ASP A 220 10.46 26.81 10.24
N ASP A 221 10.03 25.55 10.15
CA ASP A 221 10.87 24.41 9.80
C ASP A 221 10.61 23.89 8.37
N TYR A 222 9.64 24.47 7.64
CA TYR A 222 9.31 24.04 6.28
C TYR A 222 10.51 24.13 5.34
N GLN A 223 11.35 25.17 5.45
CA GLN A 223 12.51 25.30 4.57
C GLN A 223 13.47 24.10 4.71
N ASN A 224 13.73 23.63 5.93
CA ASN A 224 14.60 22.48 6.18
C ASN A 224 14.00 21.19 5.61
N VAL A 225 12.69 21.00 5.80
CA VAL A 225 11.99 19.83 5.26
C VAL A 225 11.96 19.87 3.73
N ASN A 226 11.75 21.04 3.14
CA ASN A 226 11.73 21.23 1.70
C ASN A 226 13.11 20.97 1.07
N GLN A 227 14.20 21.28 1.77
CA GLN A 227 15.56 20.89 1.35
C GLN A 227 15.75 19.38 1.36
N PHE A 228 15.30 18.69 2.42
CA PHE A 228 15.31 17.22 2.45
C PHE A 228 14.48 16.62 1.31
N GLN A 229 13.27 17.14 1.09
CA GLN A 229 12.38 16.69 0.02
C GLN A 229 13.00 16.89 -1.37
N ALA A 230 13.60 18.06 -1.63
CA ALA A 230 14.24 18.37 -2.91
C ALA A 230 15.47 17.52 -3.22
N ALA A 231 16.08 16.92 -2.19
CA ALA A 231 17.21 16.01 -2.33
C ALA A 231 16.80 14.54 -2.47
N LEU A 232 15.50 14.21 -2.43
CA LEU A 232 14.98 12.91 -2.82
C LEU A 232 15.08 12.75 -4.35
N THR A 233 15.75 11.70 -4.81
CA THR A 233 15.91 11.46 -6.26
C THR A 233 15.46 10.07 -6.66
N VAL A 234 15.08 9.96 -7.94
CA VAL A 234 14.77 8.70 -8.60
C VAL A 234 15.48 8.65 -9.96
N THR A 235 16.14 7.53 -10.22
CA THR A 235 16.94 7.32 -11.44
C THR A 235 16.66 5.92 -11.99
N PRO A 236 16.20 5.78 -13.24
CA PRO A 236 16.11 4.47 -13.89
C PRO A 236 17.47 3.77 -13.90
N LEU A 237 17.49 2.46 -13.69
CA LEU A 237 18.73 1.68 -13.59
C LEU A 237 19.64 1.89 -14.80
N ALA A 238 19.09 1.96 -16.02
CA ALA A 238 19.85 2.19 -17.25
C ALA A 238 20.59 3.55 -17.29
N GLN A 239 20.16 4.50 -16.44
CA GLN A 239 20.71 5.84 -16.31
C GLN A 239 21.60 6.02 -15.07
N TRP A 240 21.78 4.96 -14.28
CA TRP A 240 22.62 5.02 -13.09
C TRP A 240 24.07 5.39 -13.41
N GLY A 241 24.65 6.29 -12.61
CA GLY A 241 26.01 6.80 -12.81
C GLY A 241 26.16 7.82 -13.96
N LYS A 242 25.06 8.19 -14.63
CA LYS A 242 25.06 9.21 -15.70
C LYS A 242 24.38 10.49 -15.20
N PRO A 243 24.69 11.67 -15.75
CA PRO A 243 23.88 12.87 -15.56
C PRO A 243 22.47 12.60 -16.09
N PHE A 244 21.52 12.43 -15.18
CA PHE A 244 20.14 12.15 -15.53
C PHE A 244 19.22 13.06 -14.72
N ARG A 245 18.21 13.62 -15.40
CA ARG A 245 17.07 14.26 -14.75
C ARG A 245 15.83 13.75 -15.46
N MET A 246 14.90 13.20 -14.70
CA MET A 246 13.59 12.89 -15.23
C MET A 246 12.93 14.21 -15.64
N THR A 247 12.65 14.37 -16.93
CA THR A 247 11.87 15.51 -17.44
C THR A 247 10.40 15.11 -17.55
N GLY A 248 9.50 16.09 -17.50
CA GLY A 248 8.04 15.93 -17.39
C GLY A 248 7.41 14.87 -18.32
N SER A 249 6.23 14.37 -17.92
CA SER A 249 5.48 13.31 -18.62
C SER A 249 4.96 13.75 -19.99
N ALA A 250 4.51 12.76 -20.77
CA ALA A 250 3.57 12.92 -21.88
C ALA A 250 2.40 13.87 -21.54
N ALA A 251 1.78 14.42 -22.58
CA ALA A 251 0.67 15.36 -22.49
C ALA A 251 -0.40 14.93 -21.47
N VAL A 252 -0.93 15.90 -20.72
CA VAL A 252 -2.06 15.72 -19.81
C VAL A 252 -3.23 15.12 -20.59
N ASN A 253 -3.78 14.02 -20.09
CA ASN A 253 -4.94 13.38 -20.68
C ASN A 253 -6.22 14.07 -20.18
N PRO A 254 -6.99 14.76 -21.03
CA PRO A 254 -8.23 15.43 -20.60
C PRO A 254 -9.27 14.45 -20.04
N ALA A 255 -9.26 13.19 -20.51
CA ALA A 255 -10.20 12.16 -20.07
C ALA A 255 -9.98 11.73 -18.60
N TRP A 256 -8.85 12.07 -17.99
CA TRP A 256 -8.57 11.75 -16.58
C TRP A 256 -8.92 12.88 -15.61
N SER A 257 -9.38 14.02 -16.13
CA SER A 257 -9.77 15.19 -15.33
C SER A 257 -11.29 15.29 -15.26
N ALA A 258 -11.93 14.39 -14.51
CA ALA A 258 -13.39 14.27 -14.48
C ALA A 258 -14.11 15.21 -13.50
N GLY A 259 -13.39 16.06 -12.76
CA GLY A 259 -13.98 16.89 -11.68
C GLY A 259 -14.55 16.09 -10.50
N GLN A 260 -14.44 14.76 -10.55
CA GLN A 260 -14.86 13.78 -9.56
C GLN A 260 -13.65 13.20 -8.84
N SER A 261 -13.82 12.84 -7.57
CA SER A 261 -12.83 12.06 -6.83
C SER A 261 -12.63 10.67 -7.47
N PRO A 262 -11.48 10.02 -7.26
CA PRO A 262 -11.26 8.66 -7.75
C PRO A 262 -12.36 7.68 -7.32
N ALA A 263 -12.84 7.77 -6.07
CA ALA A 263 -13.90 6.90 -5.58
C ALA A 263 -15.24 7.12 -6.30
N GLU A 264 -15.61 8.38 -6.59
CA GLU A 264 -16.80 8.69 -7.38
C GLU A 264 -16.67 8.20 -8.83
N GLN A 265 -15.49 8.34 -9.43
CA GLN A 265 -15.23 7.80 -10.78
C GLN A 265 -15.42 6.28 -10.79
N VAL A 266 -14.89 5.56 -9.80
CA VAL A 266 -15.09 4.11 -9.68
C VAL A 266 -16.56 3.75 -9.48
N ALA A 267 -17.28 4.48 -8.61
CA ALA A 267 -18.70 4.23 -8.36
C ALA A 267 -19.58 4.43 -9.61
N ALA A 268 -19.17 5.34 -10.50
CA ALA A 268 -19.86 5.64 -11.75
C ALA A 268 -19.53 4.70 -12.92
N MET A 269 -18.50 3.85 -12.81
CA MET A 269 -18.13 2.93 -13.89
C MET A 269 -19.19 1.83 -14.07
N ASP A 270 -19.58 1.55 -15.31
CA ASP A 270 -20.34 0.34 -15.61
C ASP A 270 -19.49 -0.93 -15.41
N ALA A 271 -20.16 -2.09 -15.30
CA ALA A 271 -19.50 -3.38 -15.07
C ALA A 271 -18.45 -3.74 -16.13
N ALA A 272 -18.71 -3.43 -17.40
CA ALA A 272 -17.79 -3.76 -18.48
C ALA A 272 -16.50 -2.94 -18.37
N SER A 273 -16.64 -1.63 -18.19
CA SER A 273 -15.53 -0.70 -17.99
C SER A 273 -14.70 -1.08 -16.76
N TYR A 274 -15.36 -1.41 -15.64
CA TYR A 274 -14.70 -1.80 -14.40
C TYR A 274 -13.88 -3.08 -14.51
N PHE A 275 -14.46 -4.17 -15.02
CA PHE A 275 -13.75 -5.46 -15.08
C PHE A 275 -12.75 -5.55 -16.22
N ASN A 276 -12.94 -4.82 -17.33
CA ASN A 276 -11.90 -4.72 -18.35
C ASN A 276 -10.69 -3.94 -17.82
N LEU A 277 -10.91 -2.83 -17.09
CA LEU A 277 -9.83 -2.10 -16.45
C LEU A 277 -9.08 -2.98 -15.44
N PHE A 278 -9.82 -3.72 -14.59
CA PHE A 278 -9.23 -4.66 -13.66
C PHE A 278 -8.39 -5.73 -14.37
N ALA A 279 -8.92 -6.37 -15.41
CA ALA A 279 -8.21 -7.38 -16.20
C ALA A 279 -6.92 -6.83 -16.83
N ASP A 280 -6.97 -5.61 -17.38
CA ASP A 280 -5.79 -4.97 -17.96
C ASP A 280 -4.71 -4.69 -16.92
N LEU A 281 -5.10 -4.27 -15.71
CA LEU A 281 -4.18 -3.97 -14.61
C LEU A 281 -3.49 -5.22 -14.06
N LEU A 282 -4.16 -6.38 -14.03
CA LEU A 282 -3.60 -7.64 -13.54
C LEU A 282 -2.35 -8.08 -14.32
N ARG A 283 -2.24 -7.69 -15.59
CA ARG A 283 -1.14 -8.10 -16.48
C ARG A 283 0.23 -7.64 -16.01
N SER A 284 0.31 -6.46 -15.40
CA SER A 284 1.55 -5.91 -14.84
C SER A 284 1.55 -5.91 -13.31
N ASN A 285 0.40 -6.17 -12.67
CA ASN A 285 0.22 -6.12 -11.23
C ASN A 285 -0.42 -7.44 -10.77
N PRO A 286 0.37 -8.53 -10.66
CA PRO A 286 -0.17 -9.84 -10.34
C PRO A 286 -0.83 -9.83 -8.95
N PRO A 287 -1.86 -10.69 -8.72
CA PRO A 287 -2.38 -10.96 -7.39
C PRO A 287 -1.31 -11.45 -6.41
N HIS A 288 -1.58 -11.30 -5.12
CA HIS A 288 -0.70 -11.88 -4.10
C HIS A 288 -0.89 -13.39 -4.01
N ALA A 289 0.13 -14.09 -3.50
CA ALA A 289 0.09 -15.55 -3.37
C ALA A 289 -1.07 -16.06 -2.51
N ASN A 290 -1.55 -15.24 -1.56
CA ASN A 290 -2.61 -15.60 -0.63
C ASN A 290 -4.03 -15.38 -1.19
N ASP A 291 -4.16 -14.81 -2.39
CA ASP A 291 -5.46 -14.53 -3.00
C ASP A 291 -6.14 -15.75 -3.61
N TYR A 292 -5.49 -16.93 -3.57
CA TYR A 292 -5.92 -18.13 -4.28
C TYR A 292 -7.42 -18.51 -4.12
N PRO A 293 -8.10 -18.36 -2.95
CA PRO A 293 -9.53 -18.66 -2.86
C PRO A 293 -10.38 -17.70 -3.68
N MET A 294 -9.99 -16.43 -3.73
CA MET A 294 -10.68 -15.40 -4.51
C MET A 294 -10.38 -15.53 -6.00
N LEU A 295 -9.14 -15.89 -6.35
CA LEU A 295 -8.78 -16.19 -7.74
C LEU A 295 -9.56 -17.39 -8.29
N ASP A 296 -9.85 -18.39 -7.45
CA ASP A 296 -10.73 -19.50 -7.82
C ASP A 296 -12.15 -19.05 -8.15
N ARG A 297 -12.71 -18.18 -7.30
CA ARG A 297 -14.01 -17.54 -7.51
C ARG A 297 -14.06 -16.75 -8.81
N LEU A 298 -13.05 -15.91 -9.08
CA LEU A 298 -12.96 -15.16 -10.34
C LEU A 298 -12.91 -16.07 -11.57
N ARG A 299 -12.10 -17.13 -11.51
CA ARG A 299 -11.99 -18.09 -12.62
C ARG A 299 -13.31 -18.80 -12.90
N ARG A 300 -14.11 -19.12 -11.87
CA ARG A 300 -15.45 -19.70 -12.03
C ARG A 300 -16.43 -18.75 -12.72
N LEU A 301 -16.26 -17.44 -12.57
CA LEU A 301 -17.00 -16.44 -13.35
C LEU A 301 -16.48 -16.32 -14.79
N GLY A 302 -15.27 -16.80 -15.08
CA GLY A 302 -14.56 -16.58 -16.35
C GLY A 302 -13.75 -15.27 -16.37
N LEU A 303 -13.57 -14.62 -15.22
CA LEU A 303 -12.73 -13.42 -15.08
C LEU A 303 -11.25 -13.81 -14.92
N GLY A 304 -10.37 -12.99 -15.48
CA GLY A 304 -8.92 -13.16 -15.46
C GLY A 304 -8.22 -11.94 -16.08
N ASP A 305 -6.97 -12.11 -16.48
CA ASP A 305 -6.09 -11.06 -17.05
C ASP A 305 -6.21 -10.91 -18.58
N GLN A 306 -7.21 -11.56 -19.19
CA GLN A 306 -7.37 -11.61 -20.64
C GLN A 306 -7.96 -10.29 -21.17
N PRO A 307 -7.50 -9.78 -22.32
CA PRO A 307 -8.08 -8.60 -22.94
C PRO A 307 -9.58 -8.78 -23.24
N ASN A 308 -10.36 -7.71 -22.99
CA ASN A 308 -11.82 -7.71 -23.11
C ASN A 308 -12.49 -8.82 -22.28
N ALA A 309 -11.96 -9.11 -21.08
CA ALA A 309 -12.44 -10.17 -20.20
C ALA A 309 -13.96 -10.16 -20.04
N TYR A 310 -14.57 -8.98 -19.86
CA TYR A 310 -16.01 -8.86 -19.61
C TYR A 310 -16.86 -9.32 -20.80
N ALA A 311 -16.49 -8.95 -22.03
CA ALA A 311 -17.27 -9.27 -23.23
C ALA A 311 -17.30 -10.76 -23.55
N ARG A 312 -16.34 -11.53 -23.01
CA ARG A 312 -16.22 -12.98 -23.19
C ARG A 312 -17.02 -13.79 -22.16
N LEU A 313 -17.56 -13.15 -21.13
CA LEU A 313 -18.31 -13.82 -20.08
C LEU A 313 -19.66 -14.31 -20.60
N ASN A 314 -20.20 -15.35 -19.95
CA ASN A 314 -21.57 -15.78 -20.20
C ASN A 314 -22.54 -14.62 -19.90
N PRO A 315 -23.61 -14.41 -20.70
CA PRO A 315 -24.59 -13.34 -20.47
C PRO A 315 -25.18 -13.33 -19.05
N THR A 316 -25.37 -14.51 -18.45
CA THR A 316 -25.86 -14.66 -17.07
C THR A 316 -24.85 -14.10 -16.06
N VAL A 317 -23.55 -14.29 -16.31
CA VAL A 317 -22.48 -13.72 -15.47
C VAL A 317 -22.41 -12.20 -15.65
N GLN A 318 -22.50 -11.71 -16.89
CA GLN A 318 -22.55 -10.26 -17.16
C GLN A 318 -23.69 -9.60 -16.39
N GLN A 319 -24.89 -10.19 -16.46
CA GLN A 319 -26.06 -9.70 -15.73
C GLN A 319 -25.84 -9.73 -14.20
N ALA A 320 -25.28 -10.82 -13.66
CA ALA A 320 -24.96 -10.91 -12.23
C ALA A 320 -23.96 -9.84 -11.77
N LEU A 321 -22.97 -9.49 -12.59
CA LEU A 321 -22.02 -8.42 -12.30
C LEU A 321 -22.72 -7.05 -12.32
N ILE A 322 -23.56 -6.76 -13.31
CA ILE A 322 -24.36 -5.52 -13.35
C ILE A 322 -25.19 -5.36 -12.07
N GLU A 323 -25.87 -6.43 -11.64
CA GLU A 323 -26.70 -6.40 -10.43
C GLU A 323 -25.88 -6.28 -9.13
N ALA A 324 -24.68 -6.87 -9.12
CA ALA A 324 -23.79 -6.86 -7.96
C ALA A 324 -23.25 -5.46 -7.63
N GLN A 325 -23.05 -4.59 -8.64
CA GLN A 325 -22.41 -3.27 -8.49
C GLN A 325 -22.98 -2.45 -7.33
N SER A 326 -24.31 -2.30 -7.27
CA SER A 326 -24.96 -1.45 -6.27
C SER A 326 -24.77 -1.99 -4.84
N LEU A 327 -24.84 -3.32 -4.67
CA LEU A 327 -24.70 -3.95 -3.36
C LEU A 327 -23.24 -4.00 -2.92
N ALA A 328 -22.31 -4.28 -3.83
CA ALA A 328 -20.87 -4.22 -3.56
C ALA A 328 -20.45 -2.78 -3.18
N GLY A 329 -20.91 -1.77 -3.92
CA GLY A 329 -20.66 -0.36 -3.62
C GLY A 329 -21.16 0.04 -2.22
N ARG A 330 -22.37 -0.40 -1.84
CA ARG A 330 -22.88 -0.20 -0.47
C ARG A 330 -22.00 -0.89 0.58
N ARG A 331 -21.60 -2.15 0.36
CA ARG A 331 -20.71 -2.88 1.30
C ARG A 331 -19.38 -2.14 1.50
N ILE A 332 -18.79 -1.63 0.42
CA ILE A 332 -17.55 -0.83 0.47
C ILE A 332 -17.77 0.46 1.26
N ALA A 333 -18.84 1.21 0.97
CA ALA A 333 -19.16 2.46 1.66
C ALA A 333 -19.43 2.24 3.17
N ASP A 334 -20.21 1.21 3.51
CA ASP A 334 -20.54 0.85 4.89
C ASP A 334 -19.30 0.42 5.67
N ALA A 335 -18.39 -0.31 5.03
CA ALA A 335 -17.12 -0.71 5.65
C ALA A 335 -16.23 0.51 5.90
N ALA A 336 -16.14 1.43 4.95
CA ALA A 336 -15.38 2.68 5.10
C ALA A 336 -15.91 3.54 6.26
N GLY A 337 -17.24 3.61 6.42
CA GLY A 337 -17.87 4.32 7.53
C GLY A 337 -17.58 3.73 8.93
N ARG A 338 -17.07 2.49 9.00
CA ARG A 338 -16.68 1.82 10.25
C ARG A 338 -15.18 1.90 10.54
N LEU A 339 -14.37 2.44 9.63
CA LEU A 339 -12.93 2.62 9.87
C LEU A 339 -12.75 3.61 11.03
N GLY A 340 -12.18 3.14 12.14
CA GLY A 340 -12.00 3.93 13.37
C GLY A 340 -13.02 3.62 14.49
N THR A 341 -14.07 2.83 14.22
CA THR A 341 -14.84 2.19 15.29
C THR A 341 -14.12 0.91 15.74
N PRO A 342 -13.88 0.69 17.05
CA PRO A 342 -13.31 -0.57 17.52
C PRO A 342 -14.21 -1.73 17.12
N ALA A 343 -13.77 -2.55 16.16
CA ALA A 343 -14.40 -3.82 15.89
C ALA A 343 -13.99 -4.80 17.00
N ASN A 344 -14.98 -5.28 17.77
CA ASN A 344 -14.88 -6.24 18.87
C ASN A 344 -14.42 -5.67 20.23
N CYS A 345 -15.37 -5.11 21.00
CA CYS A 345 -15.23 -4.96 22.46
C CYS A 345 -15.61 -6.24 23.24
N GLU A 346 -15.85 -7.39 22.59
CA GLU A 346 -16.40 -8.56 23.29
C GLU A 346 -15.36 -9.59 23.77
N LEU A 347 -14.07 -9.44 23.43
CA LEU A 347 -13.02 -10.36 23.89
C LEU A 347 -11.72 -9.62 24.21
N SER A 348 -11.74 -8.74 25.21
CA SER A 348 -10.54 -8.42 25.99
C SER A 348 -10.93 -7.79 27.33
N ILE A 349 -10.44 -8.42 28.39
CA ILE A 349 -10.51 -7.94 29.77
C ILE A 349 -9.84 -6.56 29.81
N GLY A 350 -10.63 -5.50 30.03
CA GLY A 350 -10.11 -4.16 30.28
C GLY A 350 -10.74 -3.04 29.48
N CYS A 351 -12.06 -2.86 29.56
CA CYS A 351 -12.70 -1.59 29.23
C CYS A 351 -13.29 -0.98 30.50
N ILE A 352 -12.65 0.06 31.03
CA ILE A 352 -13.26 0.94 32.03
C ILE A 352 -14.22 1.85 31.25
N ARG A 353 -15.52 1.74 31.52
CA ARG A 353 -16.52 2.70 31.03
C ARG A 353 -16.22 4.09 31.62
N PRO A 354 -16.25 5.18 30.83
CA PRO A 354 -16.30 6.51 31.40
C PRO A 354 -17.66 6.68 32.10
N GLY A 355 -17.61 7.02 33.39
CA GLY A 355 -18.73 7.54 34.16
C GLY A 355 -18.77 9.06 34.12
#